data_AF-A0A147IQF1-F1
#
_entry.id   AF-A0A147IQF1-F1
#
_cell.length_a   1.000
_cell.length_b   1.000
_cell.length_c   1.000
_cell.angle_alpha   90.00
_cell.angle_beta   90.00
_cell.angle_gamma   90.00
#
_symmetry.space_group_name_H-M   'P 1'
#
loop_
_entity.id
_entity.type
_entity.pdbx_description
1 polymer ?
#
loop_
_entity_poly.entity_id
_entity_poly.type
_entity_poly.pdbx_seq_one_letter_code
_entity_poly.pdbx_strand_id
1 'polypeptide(L)'
;MLRRDGQAPSPVTIVNVAREGCALSVEAELEPRQLVEIDMAGLGAVSGRIIWRSASAYGCRFDEALPAGAITRLLLAEDDEAVGSNIMLGPLSRAKISPGLTLAVLTGMVICTWAGLAEVVLQFA
;
A
#
# COMPACT_ATOMS: atom_id res chain seq x y z
N MET A 1 -13.86 8.46 -8.40
CA MET A 1 -13.51 8.37 -9.85
C MET A 1 -12.05 8.75 -10.05
N LEU A 2 -11.32 8.13 -10.98
CA LEU A 2 -9.93 8.49 -11.29
C LEU A 2 -9.86 9.29 -12.59
N ARG A 3 -9.26 10.49 -12.54
CA ARG A 3 -9.00 11.35 -13.69
C ARG A 3 -7.51 11.38 -14.01
N ARG A 4 -7.21 11.43 -15.30
CA ARG A 4 -5.85 11.51 -15.87
C ARG A 4 -5.84 12.61 -16.92
N ASP A 5 -4.69 13.21 -17.15
CA ASP A 5 -4.54 14.26 -18.16
C ASP A 5 -5.01 13.79 -19.54
N GLY A 6 -6.03 14.47 -20.08
CA GLY A 6 -6.60 14.18 -21.40
C GLY A 6 -7.44 12.90 -21.50
N GLN A 7 -7.60 12.13 -20.42
CA GLN A 7 -8.34 10.85 -20.44
C GLN A 7 -9.71 10.97 -19.78
N ALA A 8 -10.69 10.21 -20.28
CA ALA A 8 -12.00 10.13 -19.65
C ALA A 8 -11.88 9.57 -18.20
N PRO A 9 -12.69 10.09 -17.26
CA PRO A 9 -12.72 9.57 -15.89
C PRO A 9 -13.01 8.07 -15.89
N SER A 10 -12.23 7.31 -15.13
CA SER A 10 -12.38 5.86 -15.01
C SER A 10 -12.86 5.49 -13.60
N PRO A 11 -13.75 4.48 -13.47
CA PRO A 11 -14.10 3.95 -12.16
C PRO A 11 -12.86 3.34 -11.50
N VAL A 12 -12.73 3.53 -10.19
CA VAL A 12 -11.59 3.06 -9.40
C VAL A 12 -12.10 2.57 -8.05
N THR A 13 -11.55 1.47 -7.58
CA THR A 13 -11.81 0.94 -6.24
C THR A 13 -10.61 1.22 -5.35
N ILE A 14 -10.84 1.90 -4.22
CA ILE A 14 -9.79 2.13 -3.23
C ILE A 14 -9.70 0.88 -2.35
N VAL A 15 -8.55 0.20 -2.37
CA VAL A 15 -8.32 -1.04 -1.62
C VAL A 15 -7.85 -0.74 -0.20
N ASN A 16 -7.05 0.33 -0.05
CA ASN A 16 -6.54 0.77 1.25
C ASN A 16 -6.21 2.26 1.19
N VAL A 17 -6.46 2.98 2.29
CA VAL A 17 -6.14 4.40 2.40
C VAL A 17 -5.22 4.65 3.60
N ALA A 18 -4.21 5.47 3.38
CA ALA A 18 -3.31 5.98 4.40
C ALA A 18 -3.21 7.50 4.25
N ARG A 19 -2.62 8.17 5.24
CA ARG A 19 -2.51 9.64 5.21
C ARG A 19 -1.69 10.16 4.03
N GLU A 20 -0.66 9.43 3.63
CA GLU A 20 0.31 9.85 2.60
C GLU A 20 0.03 9.21 1.22
N GLY A 21 -0.99 8.35 1.11
CA GLY A 21 -1.28 7.64 -0.13
C GLY A 21 -2.37 6.59 0.00
N CYS A 22 -2.68 5.92 -1.10
CA CYS A 22 -3.67 4.85 -1.15
C CYS A 22 -3.23 3.73 -2.11
N ALA A 23 -3.80 2.55 -1.91
CA ALA A 23 -3.76 1.47 -2.88
C ALA A 23 -5.08 1.46 -3.64
N LEU A 24 -5.03 1.38 -4.97
CA LEU A 24 -6.18 1.45 -5.85
C LEU A 24 -6.17 0.31 -6.86
N SER A 25 -7.35 -0.20 -7.17
CA SER A 25 -7.61 -1.19 -8.22
C SER A 25 -8.43 -0.53 -9.32
N VAL A 26 -7.94 -0.64 -10.55
CA VAL A 26 -8.53 -0.03 -11.73
C VAL A 26 -8.21 -0.93 -12.93
N GLU A 27 -9.15 -1.08 -13.85
CA GLU A 27 -8.97 -1.88 -15.07
C GLU A 27 -8.04 -1.21 -16.07
N ALA A 28 -7.93 0.11 -16.02
CA ALA A 28 -7.01 0.88 -16.84
C ALA A 28 -5.56 0.62 -16.43
N GLU A 29 -4.69 0.46 -17.42
CA GLU A 29 -3.25 0.41 -17.16
C GLU A 29 -2.73 1.80 -16.77
N LEU A 30 -2.05 1.86 -15.62
CA LEU A 30 -1.42 3.06 -15.08
C LEU A 30 0.09 2.91 -15.08
N GLU A 31 0.77 3.97 -15.50
CA GLU A 31 2.23 4.00 -15.54
C GLU A 31 2.81 4.48 -14.21
N PRO A 32 3.95 3.92 -13.76
CA PRO A 32 4.69 4.50 -12.66
C PRO A 32 5.01 5.97 -12.93
N ARG A 33 4.93 6.80 -11.90
CA ARG A 33 5.12 8.26 -11.89
C ARG A 33 4.00 9.05 -12.60
N GLN A 34 2.97 8.39 -13.13
CA GLN A 34 1.81 9.05 -13.70
C GLN A 34 1.06 9.87 -12.64
N LEU A 35 0.69 11.09 -13.02
CA LEU A 35 -0.18 11.96 -12.24
C LEU A 35 -1.62 11.46 -12.37
N VAL A 36 -2.28 11.33 -11.23
CA VAL A 36 -3.67 10.90 -11.14
C VAL A 36 -4.41 11.78 -10.14
N GLU A 37 -5.67 12.05 -10.43
CA GLU A 37 -6.57 12.77 -9.54
C GLU A 37 -7.70 11.81 -9.15
N ILE A 38 -7.84 11.56 -7.85
CA ILE A 38 -8.77 10.58 -7.31
C ILE A 38 -9.87 11.33 -6.56
N ASP A 39 -11.08 11.27 -7.10
CA ASP A 39 -12.26 11.77 -6.43
C ASP A 39 -12.68 10.80 -5.33
N MET A 40 -12.55 11.26 -4.09
CA MET A 40 -12.80 10.52 -2.86
C MET A 40 -14.04 11.08 -2.14
N ALA A 41 -15.00 10.20 -1.84
CA ALA A 41 -16.24 10.58 -1.17
C ALA A 41 -15.95 11.30 0.17
N GLY A 42 -16.56 12.46 0.36
CA GLY A 42 -16.38 13.28 1.58
C GLY A 42 -15.04 14.03 1.69
N LEU A 43 -14.10 13.83 0.76
CA LEU A 43 -12.83 14.57 0.69
C LEU A 43 -12.64 15.36 -0.61
N GLY A 44 -13.38 15.02 -1.66
CA GLY A 44 -13.23 15.59 -2.99
C GLY A 44 -12.04 15.02 -3.73
N ALA A 45 -11.56 15.77 -4.72
CA ALA A 45 -10.47 15.35 -5.59
C ALA A 45 -9.11 15.48 -4.91
N VAL A 46 -8.36 14.39 -4.88
CA VAL A 46 -7.01 14.33 -4.30
C VAL A 46 -6.00 13.96 -5.39
N SER A 47 -4.99 14.81 -5.53
CA SER A 47 -3.91 14.62 -6.49
C SER A 47 -2.80 13.74 -5.93
N GLY A 48 -2.26 12.87 -6.77
CA GLY A 48 -1.13 12.03 -6.41
C GLY A 48 -0.44 11.40 -7.61
N ARG A 49 0.57 10.58 -7.30
CA ARG A 49 1.40 9.89 -8.29
C ARG A 49 1.48 8.41 -8.02
N ILE A 50 1.42 7.62 -9.09
CA ILE A 50 1.64 6.19 -9.01
C ILE A 50 3.12 5.93 -8.67
N ILE A 51 3.39 5.20 -7.60
CA ILE A 51 4.74 4.92 -7.11
C ILE A 51 5.15 3.46 -7.29
N TRP A 52 4.17 2.56 -7.42
CA TRP A 52 4.40 1.14 -7.71
C TRP A 52 3.14 0.53 -8.34
N ARG A 53 3.32 -0.60 -9.03
CA ARG A 53 2.23 -1.44 -9.54
C ARG A 53 2.47 -2.90 -9.19
N SER A 54 1.40 -3.64 -8.95
CA SER A 54 1.39 -5.10 -8.83
C SER A 54 0.41 -5.69 -9.85
N ALA A 55 0.20 -7.02 -9.81
CA ALA A 55 -0.75 -7.68 -10.69
C ALA A 55 -2.22 -7.26 -10.46
N SER A 56 -2.56 -6.72 -9.29
CA SER A 56 -3.95 -6.44 -8.89
C SER A 56 -4.18 -5.06 -8.28
N ALA A 57 -3.12 -4.28 -8.06
CA ALA A 57 -3.24 -2.99 -7.41
C ALA A 57 -2.12 -2.03 -7.83
N TYR A 58 -2.41 -0.74 -7.71
CA TYR A 58 -1.47 0.35 -7.90
C TYR A 58 -1.33 1.12 -6.60
N GLY A 59 -0.10 1.51 -6.28
CA GLY A 59 0.16 2.42 -5.17
C GLY A 59 0.18 3.85 -5.65
N CYS A 60 -0.69 4.69 -5.11
CA CYS A 60 -0.68 6.14 -5.31
C CYS A 60 -0.17 6.84 -4.06
N ARG A 61 0.82 7.71 -4.22
CA ARG A 61 1.28 8.64 -3.19
C ARG A 61 0.64 10.00 -3.42
N PHE A 62 0.03 10.57 -2.39
CA PHE A 62 -0.55 11.89 -2.49
C PHE A 62 0.53 12.96 -2.56
N ASP A 63 0.27 14.03 -3.31
CA ASP A 63 1.18 15.18 -3.35
C ASP A 63 1.14 15.97 -2.05
N GLU A 64 -0.03 16.03 -1.42
CA GLU A 64 -0.22 16.54 -0.06
C GLU A 64 -0.83 15.46 0.84
N ALA A 65 -0.34 15.38 2.07
CA ALA A 65 -0.87 14.46 3.06
C ALA A 65 -2.32 14.81 3.40
N LEU A 66 -3.17 13.79 3.54
CA LEU A 66 -4.57 14.00 3.90
C LEU A 66 -4.69 14.73 5.26
N PRO A 67 -5.69 15.63 5.39
CA PRO A 67 -5.90 16.37 6.62
C PRO A 67 -6.27 15.43 7.78
N ALA A 68 -6.06 15.90 9.01
CA ALA A 68 -6.46 15.14 10.20
C ALA A 68 -7.96 14.82 10.14
N GLY A 69 -8.33 13.58 10.45
CA GLY A 69 -9.72 13.10 10.37
C GLY A 69 -10.21 12.75 8.97
N ALA A 70 -9.38 12.86 7.92
CA ALA A 70 -9.78 12.51 6.56
C ALA A 70 -10.20 11.04 6.40
N ILE A 71 -9.47 10.12 7.04
CA ILE A 71 -9.79 8.70 7.04
C ILE A 71 -11.16 8.45 7.69
N THR A 72 -11.47 9.15 8.79
CA THR A 72 -12.77 9.07 9.44
C THR A 72 -13.89 9.60 8.55
N ARG A 73 -13.66 10.70 7.82
CA ARG A 73 -14.65 11.21 6.85
C ARG A 73 -14.91 10.22 5.71
N LEU A 74 -13.86 9.56 5.20
CA LEU A 74 -14.04 8.53 4.18
C LEU A 74 -14.91 7.39 4.69
N LEU A 75 -14.64 6.89 5.90
CA LEU A 75 -15.43 5.82 6.51
C LEU A 75 -16.90 6.23 6.70
N LEU A 76 -17.13 7.45 7.18
CA LEU A 76 -18.50 7.97 7.36
C LEU A 76 -19.22 8.20 6.03
N ALA A 77 -18.49 8.52 4.96
CA ALA A 77 -19.06 8.71 3.63
C ALA A 77 -19.44 7.38 2.96
N GLU A 78 -18.78 6.28 3.31
CA GLU A 78 -19.18 4.92 2.86
C GLU A 78 -20.49 4.47 3.52
N ASP A 79 -20.72 4.84 4.79
CA ASP A 79 -21.90 4.42 5.55
C ASP A 79 -23.22 5.04 5.02
N ASP A 80 -23.18 6.22 4.39
CA ASP A 80 -24.37 6.87 3.79
C ASP A 80 -24.83 6.18 2.47
N GLU A 81 -23.97 5.39 1.82
CA GLU A 81 -24.22 4.74 0.52
C GLU A 81 -24.32 3.19 0.62
N ALA A 82 -24.65 2.60 1.78
CA ALA A 82 -24.93 1.15 1.85
C ALA A 82 -25.80 0.69 3.05
N VAL A 83 -27.13 0.71 2.89
CA VAL A 83 -27.93 -0.47 3.28
C VAL A 83 -27.49 -1.61 2.36
N GLY A 84 -26.45 -2.35 2.75
CA GLY A 84 -25.81 -3.31 1.86
C GLY A 84 -24.50 -3.87 2.39
N SER A 85 -24.53 -4.33 3.64
CA SER A 85 -23.48 -5.09 4.32
C SER A 85 -22.73 -6.06 3.38
N ASN A 86 -21.49 -5.74 3.01
CA ASN A 86 -20.45 -6.68 2.56
C ASN A 86 -19.02 -6.09 2.65
N ILE A 87 -18.75 -5.13 3.56
CA ILE A 87 -17.36 -4.80 3.88
C ILE A 87 -16.84 -5.93 4.77
N MET A 88 -16.23 -6.93 4.14
CA MET A 88 -15.39 -7.90 4.81
C MET A 88 -14.29 -7.10 5.52
N LEU A 89 -14.40 -6.97 6.85
CA LEU A 89 -13.34 -6.46 7.71
C LEU A 89 -12.15 -7.42 7.58
N GLY A 90 -11.31 -7.21 6.57
CA GLY A 90 -9.96 -7.73 6.58
C GLY A 90 -9.31 -7.19 7.85
N PRO A 91 -8.71 -8.04 8.71
CA PRO A 91 -8.03 -7.55 9.90
C PRO A 91 -7.02 -6.51 9.42
N LEU A 92 -7.03 -5.34 10.07
CA LEU A 92 -6.06 -4.28 9.89
C LEU A 92 -4.66 -4.90 9.86
N SER A 93 -4.16 -5.25 8.67
CA SER A 93 -2.77 -5.68 8.47
C SER A 93 -1.94 -4.41 8.40
N ARG A 94 -1.99 -3.67 9.51
CA ARG A 94 -0.87 -2.87 9.98
C ARG A 94 0.15 -3.87 10.48
N ALA A 95 0.80 -4.57 9.54
CA ALA A 95 2.10 -5.14 9.77
C ALA A 95 3.05 -3.95 9.97
N LYS A 96 2.99 -3.39 11.18
CA LYS A 96 4.05 -2.56 11.73
C LYS A 96 5.22 -3.53 11.88
N ILE A 97 6.00 -3.67 10.81
CA ILE A 97 7.27 -4.38 10.85
C ILE A 97 8.10 -3.56 11.84
N SER A 98 8.10 -4.02 13.07
CA SER A 98 8.89 -3.47 14.15
C SER A 98 10.35 -3.56 13.71
N PRO A 99 11.12 -2.46 13.77
CA PRO A 99 12.52 -2.46 13.34
C PRO A 99 13.39 -3.47 14.12
N GLY A 100 12.91 -4.00 15.24
CA GLY A 100 13.56 -5.09 15.98
C GLY A 100 13.45 -6.48 15.34
N LEU A 101 12.46 -6.73 14.49
CA LEU A 101 12.22 -8.07 13.91
C LEU A 101 13.10 -8.33 12.67
N THR A 102 13.43 -7.28 11.91
CA THR A 102 14.37 -7.36 10.78
C THR A 102 15.80 -7.62 11.25
N LEU A 103 16.19 -7.12 12.43
CA LEU A 103 17.53 -7.29 12.98
C LEU A 103 17.81 -8.75 13.39
N ALA A 104 16.82 -9.44 13.99
CA ALA A 104 16.98 -10.82 14.45
C ALA A 104 17.13 -11.83 13.30
N VAL A 105 16.39 -11.63 12.20
CA VAL A 105 16.47 -12.52 11.02
C VAL A 105 17.83 -12.40 10.33
N LEU A 106 18.42 -11.19 10.30
CA LEU A 106 19.77 -11.01 9.74
C LEU A 106 20.87 -11.56 10.64
N THR A 107 20.69 -11.67 11.96
CA THR A 107 21.72 -12.22 12.85
C THR A 107 21.80 -13.75 12.76
N GLY A 108 20.67 -14.44 12.55
CA GLY A 108 20.64 -15.91 12.47
C GLY A 108 21.40 -16.48 11.26
N MET A 109 21.43 -15.75 10.14
CA MET A 109 22.04 -16.23 8.90
C MET A 109 23.59 -16.19 8.93
N VAL A 110 24.19 -15.33 9.75
CA VAL A 110 25.66 -15.17 9.84
C VAL A 110 26.30 -16.29 10.68
N ILE A 111 25.57 -16.84 11.66
CA ILE A 111 26.09 -17.87 12.57
C ILE A 111 26.21 -19.24 11.86
N CYS A 112 25.28 -19.57 10.97
CA CYS A 112 25.34 -20.84 10.22
C CYS A 112 26.52 -20.91 9.23
N THR A 113 27.07 -19.78 8.78
CA THR A 113 28.16 -19.77 7.80
C THR A 113 29.52 -20.16 8.42
N TRP A 114 29.76 -19.87 9.69
CA TRP A 114 31.05 -20.18 10.33
C TRP A 114 31.15 -21.60 10.89
N ALA A 115 30.03 -22.25 11.24
CA ALA A 115 30.03 -23.62 11.74
C ALA A 115 30.49 -24.64 10.67
N GLY A 116 30.15 -24.42 9.40
CA GLY A 116 30.54 -25.32 8.31
C GLY A 116 32.03 -25.28 7.95
N LEU A 117 32.72 -24.16 8.17
CA LEU A 117 34.14 -24.03 7.84
C LEU A 117 35.05 -24.74 8.86
N ALA A 118 34.65 -24.81 10.13
CA ALA A 118 35.43 -25.49 11.16
C ALA A 118 35.48 -27.00 10.96
N GLU A 119 34.38 -27.62 10.50
CA GLU A 119 34.36 -29.06 10.24
C GLU A 119 35.22 -29.47 9.05
N VAL A 120 35.24 -28.67 7.97
CA VAL A 120 36.05 -28.99 6.79
C VAL A 120 37.54 -28.91 7.08
N VAL A 121 38.00 -27.91 7.84
CA VAL A 121 39.43 -27.75 8.14
C VAL A 121 39.98 -28.91 8.99
N LEU A 122 39.16 -29.51 9.85
CA LEU A 122 39.57 -30.66 10.67
C LEU A 122 39.63 -31.98 9.89
N GLN A 123 38.97 -32.08 8.72
CA GLN A 123 39.07 -33.25 7.85
C GLN A 123 40.33 -33.25 6.97
N PHE A 124 41.04 -32.12 6.89
CA PHE A 124 42.22 -31.93 6.05
C PHE A 124 43.52 -31.62 6.84
N ALA A 125 43.49 -31.74 8.18
CA ALA A 125 44.66 -31.62 9.06
C ALA A 125 45.01 -32.97 9.70
#